data_AF-A0A147B7I7-F1
#
_entry.id   AF-A0A147B7I7-F1
#
_cell.length_a   1.000
_cell.length_b   1.000
_cell.length_c   1.000
_cell.angle_alpha   90.00
_cell.angle_beta   90.00
_cell.angle_gamma   90.00
#
_symmetry.space_group_name_H-M   'P 1'
#
loop_
_entity.id
_entity.type
_entity.pdbx_description
1 polymer ?
#
loop_
_entity_poly.entity_id
_entity_poly.type
_entity_poly.pdbx_seq_one_letter_code
_entity_poly.pdbx_strand_id
1 'polypeptide(L)'
;SLQLWAQCKCTVKSGLLDAIFLSLFVAYVVVFIAVPSYHSITHEFPPLSATILVFEQVRLVMKLYAYTREVVKKVNKHVLTKEANATNNIELKLPDMSCLLYFLFAPTLVFRENYPRTPTVRWGTVFWYLSNFLSCILLYSVVLNHFIKDLFRDAGKADFQVLGFTLTGCAILILGGISLFLVFYGFLHCWLNMFAELMRFGDRLFYLDWWNSTTYGDYYRSWNLFVHLLHHFSSIGVQFHDETHLFKYQDGS
;
A
#
# COMPACT_ATOMS: atom_id res chain seq x y z
N SER A 1 14.44 -14.06 8.36
CA SER A 1 13.43 -14.66 9.25
C SER A 1 12.40 -15.48 8.48
N LEU A 2 11.74 -14.92 7.45
CA LEU A 2 10.66 -15.62 6.73
C LEU A 2 11.11 -16.88 5.97
N GLN A 3 12.30 -16.86 5.36
CA GLN A 3 12.89 -18.03 4.70
C GLN A 3 13.22 -19.15 5.70
N LEU A 4 13.67 -18.79 6.91
CA LEU A 4 13.92 -19.74 8.00
C LEU A 4 12.61 -20.38 8.46
N TRP A 5 11.55 -19.58 8.65
CA TRP A 5 10.22 -20.12 8.95
C TRP A 5 9.74 -21.10 7.87
N ALA A 6 9.88 -20.75 6.59
CA ALA A 6 9.49 -21.62 5.48
C ALA A 6 10.24 -22.97 5.50
N GLN A 7 11.55 -22.95 5.74
CA GLN A 7 12.35 -24.17 5.87
C GLN A 7 11.96 -24.99 7.09
N CYS A 8 11.78 -24.36 8.26
CA CYS A 8 11.33 -25.02 9.48
C CYS A 8 9.94 -25.66 9.32
N LYS A 9 9.01 -25.00 8.62
CA LYS A 9 7.67 -25.52 8.36
C LYS A 9 7.69 -26.78 7.48
N CYS A 10 8.62 -26.85 6.53
CA CYS A 10 8.79 -28.01 5.65
C CYS A 10 9.48 -29.20 6.33
N THR A 11 10.24 -28.98 7.41
CA THR A 11 10.98 -30.03 8.14
C THR A 11 10.27 -30.48 9.41
N VAL A 12 9.69 -29.56 10.18
CA VAL A 12 9.05 -29.80 11.47
C VAL A 12 7.64 -29.19 11.48
N LYS A 13 6.61 -30.04 11.50
CA LYS A 13 5.22 -29.62 11.65
C LYS A 13 4.92 -29.39 13.14
N SER A 14 5.28 -28.22 13.64
CA SER A 14 4.91 -27.78 15.00
C SER A 14 4.17 -26.47 14.96
N GLY A 15 2.92 -26.46 15.44
CA GLY A 15 2.13 -25.24 15.57
C GLY A 15 2.73 -24.23 16.56
N LEU A 16 3.58 -24.70 17.49
CA LEU A 16 4.30 -23.84 18.42
C LEU A 16 5.33 -22.95 17.69
N LEU A 17 6.06 -23.51 16.72
CA LEU A 17 7.03 -22.73 15.94
C LEU A 17 6.32 -21.65 15.13
N ASP A 18 5.17 -21.96 14.51
CA ASP A 18 4.38 -20.97 13.79
C ASP A 18 3.90 -19.83 14.70
N ALA A 19 3.45 -20.15 15.91
CA ALA A 19 3.04 -19.15 16.89
C ALA A 19 4.20 -18.22 17.30
N ILE A 20 5.41 -18.77 17.48
CA ILE A 20 6.62 -18.00 17.79
C ILE A 20 7.00 -17.08 16.61
N PHE A 21 6.99 -17.59 15.38
CA PHE A 21 7.31 -16.76 14.22
C PHE A 21 6.26 -15.67 13.97
N LEU A 22 4.98 -15.96 14.23
CA LEU A 22 3.91 -14.98 14.18
C LEU A 22 4.08 -13.90 15.26
N SER A 23 4.36 -14.28 16.50
CA SER A 23 4.56 -13.30 17.58
C SER A 23 5.76 -12.40 17.32
N LEU A 24 6.87 -12.95 16.83
CA LEU A 24 8.06 -12.19 16.42
C LEU A 24 7.74 -11.23 15.26
N PHE A 25 6.93 -11.67 14.30
CA PHE A 25 6.50 -10.81 13.19
C PHE A 25 5.61 -9.66 13.66
N VAL A 26 4.64 -9.92 14.53
CA VAL A 26 3.78 -8.88 15.11
C VAL A 26 4.61 -7.89 15.92
N ALA A 27 5.52 -8.39 16.77
CA ALA A 27 6.43 -7.54 17.53
C ALA A 27 7.29 -6.64 16.60
N TYR A 28 7.81 -7.21 15.51
CA TYR A 28 8.56 -6.44 14.51
C TYR A 28 7.71 -5.31 13.90
N VAL A 29 6.47 -5.59 13.49
CA VAL A 29 5.57 -4.56 12.92
C VAL A 29 5.25 -3.47 13.94
N VAL A 30 4.99 -3.84 15.20
CA VAL A 30 4.73 -2.87 16.28
C VAL A 30 5.93 -1.97 16.52
N VAL A 31 7.13 -2.54 16.63
CA VAL A 31 8.38 -1.77 16.81
C VAL A 31 8.64 -0.86 15.60
N PHE A 32 8.40 -1.37 14.39
CA PHE A 32 8.60 -0.61 13.15
C PHE A 32 7.67 0.61 13.05
N ILE A 33 6.44 0.52 13.56
CA ILE A 33 5.52 1.68 13.62
C ILE A 33 5.87 2.60 14.79
N ALA A 34 6.14 2.04 15.97
CA ALA A 34 6.30 2.82 17.20
C ALA A 34 7.59 3.64 17.24
N VAL A 35 8.73 3.09 16.79
CA VAL A 35 10.04 3.76 16.89
C VAL A 35 10.11 5.05 16.05
N PRO A 36 9.74 5.06 14.75
CA PRO A 36 9.76 6.28 13.95
C PRO A 36 8.75 7.31 14.42
N SER A 37 7.56 6.88 14.88
CA SER A 37 6.56 7.78 15.47
C SER A 37 7.06 8.42 16.76
N TYR A 38 7.70 7.66 17.64
CA TYR A 38 8.33 8.18 18.86
C TYR A 38 9.39 9.22 18.51
N HIS A 39 10.29 8.90 17.58
CA HIS A 39 11.35 9.80 17.13
C HIS A 39 10.80 11.09 16.50
N SER A 40 9.73 10.98 15.71
CA SER A 40 9.07 12.14 15.09
C SER A 40 8.49 13.11 16.12
N ILE A 41 8.03 12.61 17.26
CA ILE A 41 7.48 13.43 18.35
C ILE A 41 8.61 14.03 19.18
N THR A 42 9.62 13.24 19.55
CA THR A 42 10.73 13.72 20.41
C THR A 42 11.61 14.76 19.73
N HIS A 43 11.77 14.69 18.40
CA HIS A 43 12.57 15.65 17.63
C HIS A 43 11.74 16.75 16.95
N GLU A 44 10.44 16.84 17.27
CA GLU A 44 9.53 17.90 16.79
C GLU A 44 9.62 18.15 15.27
N PHE A 45 9.55 17.08 14.48
CA PHE A 45 9.65 17.19 13.03
C PHE A 45 8.54 18.08 12.45
N PRO A 46 8.85 18.94 11.46
CA PRO A 46 7.84 19.73 10.77
C PRO A 46 6.70 18.86 10.23
N PRO A 47 5.44 19.32 10.25
CA PRO A 47 4.26 18.50 9.93
C PRO A 47 4.36 17.75 8.60
N LEU A 48 4.93 18.39 7.56
CA LEU A 48 5.11 17.77 6.24
C LEU A 48 6.11 16.61 6.28
N SER A 49 7.24 16.77 6.98
CA SER A 49 8.25 15.71 7.10
C SER A 49 7.76 14.52 7.93
N ALA A 50 7.01 14.79 9.01
CA ALA A 50 6.35 13.75 9.80
C ALA A 50 5.33 12.98 8.95
N THR A 51 4.56 13.68 8.11
CA THR A 51 3.58 13.07 7.20
C THR A 51 4.26 12.15 6.17
N ILE A 52 5.37 12.57 5.58
CA ILE A 52 6.15 11.74 4.65
C ILE A 52 6.63 10.47 5.34
N LEU A 53 7.17 10.60 6.55
CA LEU A 53 7.65 9.47 7.34
C LEU A 53 6.51 8.48 7.62
N VAL A 54 5.34 8.95 8.08
CA VAL A 54 4.18 8.09 8.35
C VAL A 54 3.67 7.40 7.07
N PHE A 55 3.57 8.11 5.95
CA PHE A 55 3.16 7.49 4.68
C PHE A 55 4.12 6.40 4.23
N GLU A 56 5.43 6.62 4.41
CA GLU A 56 6.44 5.63 4.08
C GLU A 56 6.37 4.41 5.01
N GLN A 57 6.11 4.61 6.31
CA GLN A 57 5.88 3.51 7.26
C GLN A 57 4.67 2.65 6.83
N VAL A 58 3.54 3.29 6.54
CA VAL A 58 2.32 2.60 6.10
C VAL A 58 2.56 1.83 4.81
N ARG A 59 3.26 2.43 3.83
CA ARG A 59 3.66 1.78 2.58
C ARG A 59 4.47 0.51 2.83
N LEU A 60 5.50 0.58 3.67
CA LEU A 60 6.39 -0.54 3.97
C LEU A 60 5.68 -1.66 4.72
N VAL A 61 4.78 -1.33 5.66
CA VAL A 61 3.95 -2.32 6.38
C VAL A 61 3.01 -3.04 5.40
N MET A 62 2.32 -2.32 4.51
CA MET A 62 1.45 -2.94 3.51
C MET A 62 2.22 -3.88 2.58
N LYS A 63 3.42 -3.49 2.14
CA LYS A 63 4.28 -4.34 1.30
C LYS A 63 4.78 -5.57 2.04
N LEU A 64 5.20 -5.41 3.30
CA LEU A 64 5.64 -6.51 4.14
C LEU A 64 4.51 -7.53 4.35
N TYR A 65 3.29 -7.04 4.60
CA TYR A 65 2.10 -7.88 4.72
C TYR A 65 1.83 -8.65 3.42
N ALA A 66 1.83 -7.97 2.28
CA ALA A 66 1.58 -8.58 0.97
C ALA A 66 2.62 -9.68 0.64
N TYR A 67 3.91 -9.40 0.88
CA TYR A 67 4.98 -10.37 0.68
C TYR A 67 4.82 -11.59 1.60
N THR A 68 4.60 -11.35 2.90
CA THR A 68 4.46 -12.42 3.89
C THR A 68 3.29 -13.34 3.54
N ARG A 69 2.14 -12.76 3.16
CA ARG A 69 0.95 -13.51 2.75
C ARG A 69 1.23 -14.41 1.55
N GLU A 70 1.87 -13.90 0.50
CA GLU A 70 2.16 -14.71 -0.69
C GLU A 70 3.16 -15.84 -0.40
N VAL A 71 4.17 -15.59 0.43
CA VAL A 71 5.10 -16.64 0.87
C VAL A 71 4.40 -17.71 1.69
N VAL A 72 3.57 -17.32 2.68
CA VAL A 72 2.80 -18.25 3.51
C VAL A 72 1.89 -19.13 2.65
N LYS A 73 1.17 -18.53 1.70
CA LYS A 73 0.33 -19.28 0.75
C LYS A 73 1.13 -20.29 -0.07
N LYS A 74 2.29 -19.89 -0.60
CA LYS A 74 3.15 -20.76 -1.41
C LYS A 74 3.69 -21.93 -0.59
N VAL A 75 4.14 -21.68 0.64
CA VAL A 75 4.64 -22.72 1.56
C VAL A 75 3.53 -23.70 1.93
N ASN A 76 2.33 -23.21 2.30
CA ASN A 76 1.21 -24.09 2.64
C ASN A 76 0.80 -24.98 1.46
N LYS A 77 0.71 -24.41 0.24
CA LYS A 77 0.43 -25.19 -0.97
C LYS A 77 1.50 -26.25 -1.25
N HIS A 78 2.77 -25.93 -1.03
CA HIS A 78 3.88 -26.87 -1.20
C HIS A 78 3.80 -28.03 -0.20
N VAL A 79 3.54 -27.74 1.07
CA VAL A 79 3.36 -28.76 2.11
C VAL A 79 2.20 -29.70 1.77
N LEU A 80 1.05 -29.16 1.36
CA LEU A 80 -0.11 -29.97 0.93
C LEU A 80 0.20 -30.83 -0.30
N THR A 81 0.93 -30.28 -1.28
CA THR A 81 1.30 -31.02 -2.51
C THR A 81 2.29 -32.13 -2.22
N LYS A 82 3.25 -31.90 -1.31
CA LYS A 82 4.22 -32.90 -0.86
C LYS A 82 3.55 -34.05 -0.11
N GLU A 83 2.48 -33.76 0.65
CA GLU A 83 1.66 -34.80 1.30
C GLU A 83 0.88 -35.64 0.28
N ALA A 84 0.32 -35.03 -0.76
CA ALA A 84 -0.43 -35.73 -1.79
C ALA A 84 0.44 -36.57 -2.74
N ASN A 85 1.65 -36.09 -3.07
CA ASN A 85 2.57 -36.73 -4.01
C ASN A 85 3.88 -37.13 -3.31
N ALA A 86 3.85 -38.25 -2.57
CA ALA A 86 5.00 -38.74 -1.79
C ALA A 86 6.23 -39.16 -2.63
N THR A 87 6.12 -39.23 -3.95
CA THR A 87 7.13 -39.79 -4.87
C THR A 87 8.03 -38.75 -5.57
N ASN A 88 7.67 -37.46 -5.57
CA ASN A 88 8.47 -36.42 -6.23
C ASN A 88 9.13 -35.50 -5.21
N ASN A 89 10.47 -35.39 -5.27
CA ASN A 89 11.24 -34.38 -4.55
C ASN A 89 10.97 -32.99 -5.15
N ILE A 90 9.81 -32.41 -4.84
CA ILE A 90 9.46 -31.04 -5.25
C ILE A 90 10.24 -30.08 -4.34
N GLU A 91 11.23 -29.39 -4.90
CA GLU A 91 12.01 -28.40 -4.17
C GLU A 91 11.18 -27.10 -3.95
N LEU A 92 11.23 -26.55 -2.73
CA LEU A 92 10.56 -25.29 -2.41
C LEU A 92 11.37 -24.12 -3.00
N LYS A 93 10.94 -23.60 -4.15
CA LYS A 93 11.52 -22.39 -4.74
C LYS A 93 10.98 -21.13 -4.03
N LEU A 94 11.74 -20.60 -3.09
CA LEU A 94 11.45 -19.31 -2.45
C LEU A 94 11.79 -18.13 -3.40
N PRO A 95 11.09 -17.00 -3.27
CA PRO A 95 11.40 -15.81 -4.06
C PRO A 95 12.79 -15.27 -3.72
N ASP A 96 13.52 -14.89 -4.76
CA ASP A 96 14.86 -14.32 -4.64
C ASP A 96 14.83 -12.91 -4.01
N MET A 97 15.92 -12.52 -3.36
CA MET A 97 16.06 -11.20 -2.73
C MET A 97 15.99 -10.07 -3.75
N SER A 98 16.44 -10.31 -4.99
CA SER A 98 16.34 -9.33 -6.09
C SER A 98 14.89 -9.01 -6.44
N CYS A 99 14.00 -10.01 -6.38
CA CYS A 99 12.56 -9.81 -6.61
C CYS A 99 11.93 -9.00 -5.47
N LEU A 100 12.35 -9.25 -4.23
CA LEU A 100 11.89 -8.48 -3.07
C LEU A 100 12.32 -7.01 -3.15
N LEU A 101 13.58 -6.76 -3.50
CA LEU A 101 14.08 -5.39 -3.69
C LEU A 101 13.34 -4.67 -4.81
N TYR A 102 13.09 -5.34 -5.94
CA TYR A 102 12.29 -4.77 -7.03
C TYR A 102 10.87 -4.41 -6.56
N PHE A 103 10.21 -5.34 -5.85
CA PHE A 103 8.87 -5.12 -5.30
C PHE A 103 8.82 -3.96 -4.32
N LEU A 104 9.86 -3.75 -3.51
CA LEU A 104 9.92 -2.67 -2.53
C LEU A 104 9.81 -1.28 -3.18
N PHE A 105 10.37 -1.10 -4.37
CA PHE A 105 10.33 0.15 -5.12
C PHE A 105 9.23 0.21 -6.19
N ALA A 106 8.71 -0.93 -6.64
CA ALA A 106 7.63 -0.97 -7.62
C ALA A 106 6.37 -0.25 -7.08
N PRO A 107 5.65 0.54 -7.90
CA PRO A 107 4.41 1.19 -7.49
C PRO A 107 3.28 0.16 -7.49
N THR A 108 3.33 -0.80 -6.57
CA THR A 108 2.29 -1.81 -6.34
C THR A 108 2.33 -2.32 -4.91
N LEU A 109 1.16 -2.70 -4.39
CA LEU A 109 1.00 -3.35 -3.08
C LEU A 109 0.75 -4.85 -3.19
N VAL A 110 0.70 -5.41 -4.39
CA VAL A 110 0.48 -6.84 -4.61
C VAL A 110 1.80 -7.47 -5.04
N PHE A 111 2.33 -8.37 -4.20
CA PHE A 111 3.56 -9.11 -4.51
C PHE A 111 3.31 -10.15 -5.61
N ARG A 112 4.15 -10.16 -6.64
CA ARG A 112 4.22 -11.19 -7.67
C ARG A 112 5.69 -11.44 -8.00
N GLU A 113 6.03 -12.68 -8.33
CA GLU A 113 7.41 -13.03 -8.71
C GLU A 113 7.79 -12.43 -10.07
N ASN A 114 6.85 -12.40 -11.02
CA ASN A 114 7.04 -11.84 -12.34
C ASN A 114 6.00 -10.74 -12.60
N TYR A 115 6.47 -9.55 -12.90
CA TYR A 115 5.65 -8.42 -13.33
C TYR A 115 5.80 -8.19 -14.83
N PRO A 116 4.77 -7.71 -15.53
CA PRO A 116 4.92 -7.26 -16.91
C PRO A 116 5.92 -6.09 -16.96
N ARG A 117 6.93 -6.19 -17.83
CA ARG A 117 8.01 -5.19 -17.93
C ARG A 117 8.04 -4.52 -19.30
N THR A 118 8.29 -3.22 -19.33
CA THR A 118 8.54 -2.49 -20.58
C THR A 118 9.95 -2.78 -21.11
N PRO A 119 10.18 -2.74 -22.43
CA PRO A 119 11.48 -3.08 -23.03
C PRO A 119 12.59 -2.07 -22.70
N THR A 120 12.26 -0.79 -22.61
CA THR A 120 13.21 0.30 -22.32
C THR A 120 12.59 1.32 -21.38
N VAL A 121 13.44 2.14 -20.74
CA VAL A 121 13.04 3.30 -19.95
C VAL A 121 13.00 4.52 -20.87
N ARG A 122 11.84 5.17 -20.98
CA ARG A 122 11.68 6.40 -21.76
C ARG A 122 11.96 7.62 -20.87
N TRP A 123 13.22 8.03 -20.82
CA TRP A 123 13.67 9.14 -19.97
C TRP A 123 12.92 10.46 -20.22
N GLY A 124 12.55 10.78 -21.47
CA GLY A 124 11.74 11.96 -21.76
C GLY A 124 10.39 11.95 -21.03
N THR A 125 9.74 10.79 -20.95
CA THR A 125 8.49 10.60 -20.20
C THR A 125 8.71 10.70 -18.69
N VAL A 126 9.82 10.16 -18.18
CA VAL A 126 10.21 10.30 -16.76
C VAL A 126 10.36 11.77 -16.38
N PHE A 127 11.15 12.54 -17.15
CA PHE A 127 11.36 13.95 -16.89
C PHE A 127 10.08 14.77 -17.04
N TRP A 128 9.21 14.41 -17.98
CA TRP A 128 7.89 15.01 -18.12
C TRP A 128 7.05 14.83 -16.85
N TYR A 129 6.95 13.61 -16.32
CA TYR A 129 6.21 13.36 -15.09
C TYR A 129 6.86 14.01 -13.86
N LEU A 130 8.20 14.00 -13.78
CA LEU A 130 8.93 14.68 -12.70
C LEU A 130 8.66 16.19 -12.70
N SER A 131 8.69 16.83 -13.87
CA SER A 131 8.40 18.27 -14.01
C SER A 131 6.96 18.58 -13.57
N ASN A 132 5.98 17.79 -14.03
CA ASN A 132 4.59 17.97 -13.61
C ASN A 132 4.38 17.76 -12.11
N PHE A 133 5.09 16.79 -11.51
CA PHE A 133 5.04 16.55 -10.06
C PHE A 133 5.60 17.74 -9.27
N LEU A 134 6.76 18.27 -9.67
CA LEU A 134 7.36 19.45 -9.05
C LEU A 134 6.46 20.68 -9.20
N SER A 135 5.86 20.89 -10.38
CA SER A 135 4.86 21.95 -10.58
C SER A 135 3.66 21.80 -9.65
N CYS A 136 3.16 20.59 -9.43
CA CYS A 136 2.06 20.33 -8.50
C CYS A 136 2.45 20.66 -7.05
N ILE A 137 3.66 20.33 -6.62
CA ILE A 137 4.18 20.70 -5.28
C ILE A 137 4.25 22.21 -5.12
N LEU A 138 4.80 22.91 -6.12
CA LEU A 138 4.91 24.37 -6.08
C LEU A 138 3.53 25.03 -6.05
N LEU A 139 2.60 24.59 -6.91
CA LEU A 139 1.24 25.11 -6.93
C LEU A 139 0.52 24.84 -5.61
N TYR A 140 0.68 23.64 -5.03
CA TYR A 140 0.12 23.31 -3.72
C TYR A 140 0.70 24.18 -2.60
N SER A 141 2.00 24.51 -2.68
CA SER A 141 2.64 25.41 -1.72
C SER A 141 2.08 26.84 -1.79
N VAL A 142 1.71 27.32 -3.00
CA VAL A 142 1.05 28.62 -3.18
C VAL A 142 -0.37 28.57 -2.61
N VAL A 143 -1.14 27.51 -2.90
CA VAL A 143 -2.49 27.31 -2.34
C VAL A 143 -2.46 27.31 -0.81
N LEU A 144 -1.52 26.59 -0.21
CA LEU A 144 -1.36 26.53 1.24
C LEU A 144 -0.98 27.89 1.85
N ASN A 145 0.06 28.54 1.32
CA ASN A 145 0.62 29.74 1.94
C ASN A 145 -0.22 30.99 1.71
N HIS A 146 -0.89 31.12 0.56
CA HIS A 146 -1.61 32.33 0.19
C HIS A 146 -3.10 32.26 0.46
N PHE A 147 -3.71 31.07 0.41
CA PHE A 147 -5.16 30.97 0.58
C PHE A 147 -5.51 30.30 1.91
N ILE A 148 -4.98 29.11 2.16
CA ILE A 148 -5.34 28.33 3.36
C ILE A 148 -4.83 29.03 4.62
N LYS A 149 -3.54 29.44 4.65
CA LYS A 149 -2.96 30.12 5.81
C LYS A 149 -3.68 31.42 6.15
N ASP A 150 -4.00 32.23 5.14
CA ASP A 150 -4.71 33.51 5.34
C ASP A 150 -6.15 33.27 5.82
N LEU A 151 -6.83 32.25 5.30
CA LEU A 151 -8.17 31.88 5.76
C LEU A 151 -8.21 31.44 7.23
N PHE A 152 -7.18 30.74 7.70
CA PHE A 152 -7.09 30.24 9.07
C PHE A 152 -6.35 31.19 10.04
N ARG A 153 -5.78 32.31 9.57
CA ARG A 153 -4.99 33.24 10.41
C ARG A 153 -5.78 33.82 11.57
N ASP A 154 -7.06 34.07 11.36
CA ASP A 154 -7.97 34.68 12.34
C ASP A 154 -9.01 33.69 12.88
N ALA A 155 -8.90 32.41 12.48
CA ALA A 155 -9.74 31.35 13.00
C ALA A 155 -9.53 31.22 14.53
N GLY A 156 -10.62 31.31 15.30
CA GLY A 156 -10.60 31.19 16.76
C GLY A 156 -10.36 32.48 17.55
N LYS A 157 -10.16 33.63 16.88
CA LYS A 157 -10.03 34.94 17.57
C LYS A 157 -11.36 35.69 17.73
N ALA A 158 -12.35 35.40 16.91
CA ALA A 158 -13.66 36.04 16.90
C ALA A 158 -14.71 35.17 17.62
N ASP A 159 -15.72 35.81 18.19
CA ASP A 159 -16.88 35.12 18.75
C ASP A 159 -17.60 34.28 17.68
N PHE A 160 -18.20 33.17 18.09
CA PHE A 160 -18.82 32.22 17.18
C PHE A 160 -20.01 32.85 16.45
N GLN A 161 -19.82 33.13 15.16
CA GLN A 161 -20.85 33.64 14.27
C GLN A 161 -21.15 32.63 13.14
N VAL A 162 -22.41 32.19 13.04
CA VAL A 162 -22.87 31.19 12.07
C VAL A 162 -22.61 31.61 10.61
N LEU A 163 -22.78 32.91 10.31
CA LEU A 163 -22.51 33.45 8.98
C LEU A 163 -21.03 33.33 8.60
N GLY A 164 -20.12 33.73 9.51
CA GLY A 164 -18.67 33.60 9.29
C GLY A 164 -18.25 32.15 9.12
N PHE A 165 -18.75 31.26 9.98
CA PHE A 165 -18.51 29.81 9.85
C PHE A 165 -18.95 29.25 8.50
N THR A 166 -20.12 29.65 8.00
CA THR A 166 -20.66 29.17 6.72
C THR A 166 -19.83 29.67 5.54
N LEU A 167 -19.45 30.95 5.53
CA LEU A 167 -18.58 31.55 4.51
C LEU A 167 -17.20 30.89 4.46
N THR A 168 -16.58 30.66 5.63
CA THR A 168 -15.31 29.93 5.73
C THR A 168 -15.47 28.49 5.24
N GLY A 169 -16.57 27.81 5.58
CA GLY A 169 -16.87 26.46 5.09
C GLY A 169 -16.95 26.38 3.56
N CYS A 170 -17.64 27.32 2.92
CA CYS A 170 -17.69 27.39 1.45
C CYS A 170 -16.31 27.63 0.83
N ALA A 171 -15.49 28.50 1.41
CA ALA A 171 -14.13 28.73 0.94
C ALA A 171 -13.24 27.48 1.08
N ILE A 172 -13.35 26.76 2.20
CA ILE A 172 -12.64 25.48 2.42
C ILE A 172 -13.09 24.43 1.41
N LEU A 173 -14.37 24.36 1.04
CA LEU A 173 -14.85 23.40 0.04
C LEU A 173 -14.13 23.58 -1.30
N ILE A 174 -14.01 24.82 -1.76
CA ILE A 174 -13.36 25.16 -3.04
C ILE A 174 -11.85 24.89 -2.96
N LEU A 175 -11.18 25.43 -1.94
CA LEU A 175 -9.73 25.26 -1.76
C LEU A 175 -9.35 23.80 -1.51
N GLY A 176 -10.17 23.08 -0.75
CA GLY A 176 -10.04 21.65 -0.47
C GLY A 176 -10.24 20.81 -1.73
N GLY A 177 -11.23 21.15 -2.56
CA GLY A 177 -11.44 20.51 -3.86
C GLY A 177 -10.22 20.66 -4.77
N ILE A 178 -9.71 21.89 -4.94
CA ILE A 178 -8.49 22.17 -5.73
C ILE A 178 -7.30 21.36 -5.16
N SER A 179 -7.11 21.40 -3.84
CA SER A 179 -6.04 20.66 -3.15
C SER A 179 -6.13 19.15 -3.41
N LEU A 180 -7.34 18.58 -3.35
CA LEU A 180 -7.59 17.16 -3.61
C LEU A 180 -7.22 16.78 -5.05
N PHE A 181 -7.60 17.58 -6.05
CA PHE A 181 -7.22 17.33 -7.45
C PHE A 181 -5.72 17.45 -7.68
N LEU A 182 -5.06 18.45 -7.06
CA LEU A 182 -3.60 18.61 -7.15
C LEU A 182 -2.86 17.42 -6.56
N VAL A 183 -3.25 16.98 -5.37
CA VAL A 183 -2.62 15.82 -4.70
C VAL A 183 -2.91 14.54 -5.49
N PHE A 184 -4.14 14.36 -5.98
CA PHE A 184 -4.49 13.22 -6.83
C PHE A 184 -3.63 13.16 -8.08
N TYR A 185 -3.58 14.24 -8.87
CA TYR A 185 -2.81 14.27 -10.11
C TYR A 185 -1.30 14.19 -9.85
N GLY A 186 -0.79 14.98 -8.91
CA GLY A 186 0.63 14.98 -8.58
C GLY A 186 1.11 13.62 -8.08
N PHE A 187 0.42 13.03 -7.10
CA PHE A 187 0.84 11.78 -6.50
C PHE A 187 0.41 10.54 -7.32
N LEU A 188 -0.89 10.31 -7.50
CA LEU A 188 -1.37 9.07 -8.12
C LEU A 188 -1.02 9.00 -9.61
N HIS A 189 -1.09 10.13 -10.32
CA HIS A 189 -0.75 10.14 -11.74
C HIS A 189 0.75 10.35 -11.96
N CYS A 190 1.31 11.52 -11.65
CA CYS A 190 2.68 11.85 -12.04
C CYS A 190 3.73 11.02 -11.27
N TRP A 191 3.66 10.99 -9.94
CA TRP A 191 4.67 10.31 -9.12
C TRP A 191 4.69 8.80 -9.37
N LEU A 192 3.52 8.13 -9.34
CA LEU A 192 3.48 6.68 -9.57
C LEU A 192 3.84 6.29 -11.01
N ASN A 193 3.44 7.06 -12.03
CA ASN A 193 3.85 6.77 -13.40
C ASN A 193 5.35 7.02 -13.63
N MET A 194 5.92 8.04 -12.97
CA MET A 194 7.37 8.26 -12.99
C MET A 194 8.12 7.05 -12.43
N PHE A 195 7.73 6.57 -11.24
CA PHE A 195 8.32 5.37 -10.65
C PHE A 195 8.07 4.12 -11.50
N ALA A 196 6.90 3.99 -12.12
CA ALA A 196 6.60 2.87 -13.00
C ALA A 196 7.51 2.86 -14.23
N GLU A 197 7.73 4.00 -14.88
CA GLU A 197 8.64 4.11 -16.02
C GLU A 197 10.10 3.84 -15.61
N LEU A 198 10.55 4.40 -14.48
CA LEU A 198 11.90 4.15 -13.92
C LEU A 198 12.13 2.66 -13.62
N MET A 199 11.13 2.00 -13.03
CA MET A 199 11.19 0.57 -12.68
C MET A 199 10.83 -0.35 -13.85
N ARG A 200 10.55 0.19 -15.05
CA ARG A 200 10.04 -0.55 -16.22
C ARG A 200 8.79 -1.37 -15.92
N PHE A 201 7.96 -0.90 -15.01
CA PHE A 201 6.70 -1.53 -14.63
C PHE A 201 5.66 -1.30 -15.73
N GLY A 202 5.13 -2.39 -16.27
CA GLY A 202 4.18 -2.38 -17.39
C GLY A 202 2.72 -2.15 -16.99
N ASP A 203 2.35 -2.49 -15.76
CA ASP A 203 0.97 -2.38 -15.27
C ASP A 203 0.72 -0.99 -14.65
N ARG A 204 0.19 -0.05 -15.44
CA ARG A 204 0.09 1.37 -15.05
C ARG A 204 -1.31 1.81 -14.66
N LEU A 205 -2.20 0.85 -14.43
CA LEU A 205 -3.57 1.12 -14.05
C LEU A 205 -3.66 1.39 -12.54
N PHE A 206 -3.46 2.64 -12.14
CA PHE A 206 -3.47 3.04 -10.72
C PHE A 206 -4.84 3.49 -10.22
N TYR A 207 -5.66 4.01 -11.12
CA TYR A 207 -7.01 4.50 -10.87
C TYR A 207 -7.85 4.31 -12.13
N LEU A 208 -9.18 4.35 -11.97
CA LEU A 208 -10.18 4.32 -13.04
C LEU A 208 -10.92 5.66 -13.09
N ASP A 209 -11.93 5.78 -13.97
CA ASP A 209 -12.74 6.98 -14.18
C ASP A 209 -13.68 7.26 -12.99
N TRP A 210 -13.09 7.51 -11.82
CA TRP A 210 -13.79 7.66 -10.55
C TRP A 210 -14.75 8.86 -10.52
N TRP A 211 -14.47 9.88 -11.33
CA TRP A 211 -15.31 11.08 -11.46
C TRP A 211 -16.66 10.79 -12.13
N ASN A 212 -16.79 9.65 -12.83
CA ASN A 212 -18.03 9.20 -13.45
C ASN A 212 -18.76 8.14 -12.60
N SER A 213 -18.31 7.90 -11.36
CA SER A 213 -18.95 6.93 -10.48
C SER A 213 -20.31 7.45 -10.00
N THR A 214 -21.36 6.63 -10.17
CA THR A 214 -22.72 6.97 -9.75
C THR A 214 -23.01 6.54 -8.31
N THR A 215 -22.24 5.59 -7.78
CA THR A 215 -22.38 5.10 -6.41
C THR A 215 -21.11 5.36 -5.60
N TYR A 216 -21.26 5.55 -4.28
CA TYR A 216 -20.12 5.68 -3.37
C TYR A 216 -19.24 4.43 -3.36
N GLY A 217 -19.83 3.24 -3.52
CA GLY A 217 -19.08 1.98 -3.58
C GLY A 217 -18.12 1.93 -4.78
N ASP A 218 -18.58 2.38 -5.95
CA ASP A 218 -17.77 2.40 -7.16
C ASP A 218 -16.71 3.49 -7.12
N TYR A 219 -17.01 4.64 -6.50
CA TYR A 219 -16.03 5.71 -6.28
C TYR A 219 -14.81 5.22 -5.49
N TYR A 220 -15.02 4.53 -4.36
CA TYR A 220 -13.90 4.02 -3.55
C TYR A 220 -13.10 2.90 -4.25
N ARG A 221 -13.73 2.14 -5.14
CA ARG A 221 -13.05 1.08 -5.93
C ARG A 221 -12.23 1.63 -7.08
N SER A 222 -12.63 2.77 -7.64
CA SER A 222 -12.01 3.39 -8.82
C SER A 222 -10.95 4.44 -8.47
N TRP A 223 -11.03 5.08 -7.29
CA TRP A 223 -10.15 6.16 -6.87
C TRP A 223 -8.68 5.74 -6.68
N ASN A 224 -8.43 4.68 -5.90
CA ASN A 224 -7.09 4.16 -5.64
C ASN A 224 -7.09 2.64 -5.64
N LEU A 225 -6.71 2.07 -6.80
CA LEU A 225 -6.86 0.65 -7.04
C LEU A 225 -5.94 -0.19 -6.14
N PHE A 226 -4.83 0.36 -5.64
CA PHE A 226 -3.88 -0.38 -4.81
C PHE A 226 -4.46 -0.84 -3.48
N VAL A 227 -5.21 0.05 -2.82
CA VAL A 227 -5.81 -0.24 -1.51
C VAL A 227 -6.96 -1.24 -1.69
N HIS A 228 -7.76 -1.07 -2.75
CA HIS A 228 -8.85 -1.98 -3.05
C HIS A 228 -8.35 -3.39 -3.39
N LEU A 229 -7.32 -3.49 -4.24
CA LEU A 229 -6.74 -4.78 -4.60
C LEU A 229 -6.18 -5.51 -3.37
N LEU A 230 -5.47 -4.81 -2.47
CA LEU A 230 -4.98 -5.42 -1.23
C LEU A 230 -6.12 -5.98 -0.38
N HIS A 231 -7.22 -5.23 -0.21
CA HIS A 231 -8.39 -5.69 0.52
C HIS A 231 -9.07 -6.89 -0.18
N HIS A 232 -9.25 -6.85 -1.49
CA HIS A 232 -9.85 -7.95 -2.24
C HIS A 232 -9.00 -9.23 -2.17
N PHE A 233 -7.69 -9.12 -2.32
CA PHE A 233 -6.79 -10.25 -2.09
C PHE A 233 -6.85 -10.73 -0.64
N SER A 234 -6.95 -9.85 0.36
CA SER A 234 -7.10 -10.29 1.76
C SER A 234 -8.39 -11.10 1.98
N SER A 235 -9.50 -10.69 1.38
CA SER A 235 -10.81 -11.36 1.47
C SER A 235 -10.84 -12.75 0.79
N ILE A 236 -10.25 -12.89 -0.40
CA ILE A 236 -10.13 -14.20 -1.07
C ILE A 236 -9.22 -15.16 -0.27
N GLY A 237 -8.31 -14.63 0.56
CA GLY A 237 -7.53 -15.44 1.50
C GLY A 237 -8.37 -16.07 2.62
N VAL A 238 -9.48 -15.44 3.00
CA VAL A 238 -10.40 -15.94 4.03
C VAL A 238 -11.31 -17.03 3.47
N GLN A 239 -11.78 -16.90 2.22
CA GLN A 239 -12.62 -17.94 1.59
C GLN A 239 -11.90 -19.30 1.43
N PHE A 240 -10.58 -19.31 1.25
CA PHE A 240 -9.81 -20.57 1.21
C PHE A 240 -9.63 -21.24 2.57
N HIS A 241 -9.87 -20.54 3.69
CA HIS A 241 -9.82 -21.13 5.03
C HIS A 241 -11.15 -21.80 5.40
N ASP A 242 -12.27 -21.25 4.93
CA ASP A 242 -13.61 -21.83 5.16
C ASP A 242 -13.90 -23.04 4.25
N GLU A 243 -13.36 -23.10 3.03
CA GLU A 243 -13.61 -24.26 2.14
C GLU A 243 -12.87 -25.54 2.59
N THR A 244 -11.80 -25.44 3.38
CA THR A 244 -11.12 -26.64 3.91
C THR A 244 -11.93 -27.41 4.97
N HIS A 245 -13.00 -26.82 5.51
CA HIS A 245 -13.93 -27.50 6.40
C HIS A 245 -15.13 -28.12 5.69
N LEU A 246 -15.43 -27.71 4.46
CA LEU A 246 -16.56 -28.24 3.67
C LEU A 246 -16.21 -29.53 2.90
N PHE A 247 -14.94 -29.74 2.53
CA PHE A 247 -14.51 -30.96 1.83
C PHE A 247 -14.27 -32.19 2.75
N LYS A 248 -14.55 -32.09 4.06
CA LYS A 248 -14.47 -33.25 4.98
C LYS A 248 -15.83 -33.89 5.32
N TYR A 249 -16.94 -33.36 4.80
CA TYR A 249 -18.28 -33.87 5.11
C TYR A 249 -19.05 -34.45 3.91
N GLN A 250 -18.46 -34.52 2.72
CA GLN A 250 -19.13 -35.10 1.54
C GLN A 250 -18.58 -36.47 1.08
N ASP A 251 -17.51 -36.98 1.68
CA ASP A 251 -16.97 -38.33 1.40
C ASP A 251 -17.28 -39.32 2.54
N GLY A 252 -18.48 -39.26 3.10
CA GLY A 252 -18.84 -40.03 4.28
C GLY A 252 -20.33 -40.29 4.47
N SER A 253 -21.03 -40.70 3.42
CA SER A 253 -22.27 -41.51 3.47
C SER A 253 -22.75 -41.84 2.06
#